data_AF-A0A1M7UDQ5-F1
#
_entry.id   AF-A0A1M7UDQ5-F1
#
_cell.length_a   1.000
_cell.length_b   1.000
_cell.length_c   1.000
_cell.angle_alpha   90.00
_cell.angle_beta   90.00
_cell.angle_gamma   90.00
#
_symmetry.space_group_name_H-M   'P 1'
#
loop_
_entity.id
_entity.type
_entity.pdbx_description
1 polymer ?
#
loop_
_entity_poly.entity_id
_entity_poly.type
_entity_poly.pdbx_seq_one_letter_code
_entity_poly.pdbx_strand_id
1 'polypeptide(L)'
;MGEYYQYLWKTTWIEALGILLLGLFILIRTIWKVYTKAQKPLRRKDKLLLAGKGLVWLLIYGTYLLIFNASEPDWFAKPVQVQGEIQGKSMASDSRQPYSVEIEWDSGRETLHLDPYTYRELETGQRVNVTFLPYRLQVISCEILPPDKDKKEKSVTELNQENGGGL
;
A
#
# COMPACT_ATOMS: atom_id res chain seq x y z
N MET A 1 6.52 7.25 0.34
CA MET A 1 5.60 7.16 1.52
C MET A 1 4.44 8.13 1.45
N GLY A 2 4.64 9.43 1.20
CA GLY A 2 3.51 10.38 1.12
C GLY A 2 2.49 10.02 0.03
N GLU A 3 2.96 9.67 -1.16
CA GLU A 3 2.11 9.26 -2.30
C GLU A 3 1.27 8.01 -2.00
N TYR A 4 1.83 7.05 -1.25
CA TYR A 4 1.14 5.84 -0.80
C TYR A 4 -0.10 6.17 0.05
N TYR A 5 0.07 6.97 1.10
CA TYR A 5 -1.05 7.36 1.96
C TYR A 5 -2.00 8.34 1.28
N GLN A 6 -1.52 9.18 0.36
CA GLN A 6 -2.40 9.99 -0.48
C GLN A 6 -3.28 9.15 -1.40
N TYR A 7 -2.72 8.07 -1.97
CA TYR A 7 -3.46 7.13 -2.80
C TYR A 7 -4.55 6.41 -1.99
N LEU A 8 -4.16 5.84 -0.83
CA LEU A 8 -5.10 5.21 0.10
C LEU A 8 -6.18 6.18 0.54
N TRP A 9 -5.81 7.42 0.88
CA TRP A 9 -6.78 8.45 1.24
C TRP A 9 -7.77 8.69 0.10
N LYS A 10 -7.32 8.87 -1.15
CA LYS A 10 -8.23 9.11 -2.28
C LYS A 10 -9.22 7.96 -2.51
N THR A 11 -8.81 6.71 -2.28
CA THR A 11 -9.63 5.52 -2.53
C THR A 11 -10.56 5.17 -1.37
N THR A 12 -10.13 5.32 -0.12
CA THR A 12 -10.87 4.84 1.07
C THR A 12 -11.16 5.96 2.07
N TRP A 13 -11.28 7.22 1.61
CA TRP A 13 -11.44 8.38 2.51
C TRP A 13 -12.66 8.27 3.42
N ILE A 14 -13.78 7.69 2.95
CA ILE A 14 -15.03 7.60 3.73
C ILE A 14 -14.82 6.72 4.96
N GLU A 15 -14.19 5.56 4.78
CA GLU A 15 -13.96 4.58 5.84
C GLU A 15 -12.90 5.11 6.83
N ALA A 16 -11.81 5.67 6.31
CA ALA A 16 -10.75 6.28 7.11
C ALA A 16 -11.30 7.45 7.94
N LEU A 17 -12.14 8.30 7.35
CA LEU A 17 -12.77 9.43 8.04
C LEU A 17 -13.77 8.97 9.10
N GLY A 18 -14.49 7.87 8.85
CA GLY A 18 -15.37 7.25 9.85
C GLY A 18 -14.62 6.81 11.11
N ILE A 19 -13.50 6.08 10.96
CA ILE A 19 -12.65 5.66 12.09
C ILE A 19 -12.02 6.87 12.78
N LEU A 20 -11.58 7.86 12.02
CA LEU A 20 -10.97 9.08 12.57
C LEU A 20 -11.97 9.90 13.41
N LEU A 21 -13.19 10.12 12.89
CA LEU A 21 -14.24 10.82 13.63
C LEU A 21 -14.69 10.05 14.88
N LEU A 22 -14.80 8.73 14.79
CA LEU A 22 -15.12 7.90 15.96
C LEU A 22 -14.05 8.02 17.04
N GLY A 23 -12.77 7.97 16.65
CA GLY A 23 -11.64 8.16 17.55
C GLY A 23 -11.65 9.55 18.20
N LEU A 24 -11.83 10.60 17.42
CA LEU A 24 -11.94 11.98 17.93
C LEU A 24 -13.12 12.15 18.89
N PHE A 25 -14.28 11.61 18.55
CA PHE A 25 -15.46 11.67 19.42
C PHE A 25 -15.19 11.02 20.78
N ILE A 26 -14.57 9.84 20.78
CA ILE A 26 -14.22 9.12 22.02
C ILE A 26 -13.16 9.90 22.82
N LEU A 27 -12.13 10.44 22.16
CA LEU A 27 -11.09 11.25 22.81
C LEU A 27 -11.66 12.53 23.44
N ILE A 28 -12.42 13.32 22.68
CA ILE A 28 -13.05 14.56 23.18
C ILE A 28 -13.96 14.22 24.37
N ARG A 29 -14.77 13.16 24.24
CA ARG A 29 -15.70 12.74 25.29
C ARG A 29 -14.98 12.24 26.55
N THR A 30 -13.87 11.52 26.41
CA THR A 30 -13.09 11.04 27.55
C THR A 30 -12.35 12.19 28.23
N ILE A 31 -11.68 13.07 27.48
CA ILE A 31 -10.99 14.26 28.00
C ILE A 31 -11.97 15.19 28.73
N TRP A 32 -13.10 15.54 28.11
CA TRP A 32 -14.12 16.38 28.75
C TRP A 32 -14.56 15.77 30.08
N LYS A 33 -14.86 14.47 30.09
CA LYS A 33 -15.35 13.78 31.29
C LYS A 33 -14.30 13.66 32.38
N VAL A 34 -13.03 13.53 32.02
CA VAL A 34 -11.91 13.58 32.98
C VAL A 34 -11.76 15.00 33.53
N TYR A 35 -11.76 16.03 32.67
CA TYR A 35 -11.59 17.42 33.08
C TYR A 35 -12.70 17.92 34.02
N THR A 36 -13.96 17.65 33.68
CA THR A 36 -15.12 18.01 34.51
C THR A 36 -15.16 17.31 35.85
N LYS A 37 -14.66 16.06 35.93
CA LYS A 37 -14.59 15.34 37.20
C LYS A 37 -13.32 15.62 37.99
N ALA A 38 -12.22 16.05 37.35
CA ALA A 38 -10.99 16.45 38.03
C ALA A 38 -11.18 17.69 38.91
N GLN A 39 -12.16 18.55 38.58
CA GLN A 39 -12.55 19.69 39.41
C GLN A 39 -13.35 19.30 40.67
N LYS A 40 -13.70 18.02 40.86
CA LYS A 40 -14.43 17.53 42.05
C LYS A 40 -13.61 16.47 42.79
N PRO A 41 -13.66 16.42 44.14
CA PRO A 41 -12.98 15.38 44.91
C PRO A 41 -13.58 14.00 44.59
N LEU A 42 -12.89 13.25 43.73
CA LEU A 42 -13.32 11.94 43.24
C LEU A 42 -13.03 10.84 44.27
N ARG A 43 -14.08 10.19 44.78
CA ARG A 43 -13.96 8.91 45.50
C ARG A 43 -13.36 7.83 44.59
N ARG A 44 -12.59 6.89 45.15
CA ARG A 44 -11.98 5.77 44.41
C ARG A 44 -12.98 4.99 43.54
N LYS A 45 -14.23 4.81 44.03
CA LYS A 45 -15.31 4.13 43.29
C LYS A 45 -15.70 4.85 41.99
N ASP A 46 -15.74 6.18 42.01
CA ASP A 46 -16.07 6.99 40.82
C ASP A 46 -14.96 6.95 39.77
N LYS A 47 -13.69 6.87 40.20
CA LYS A 47 -12.55 6.67 39.29
C LYS A 47 -12.63 5.31 38.60
N LEU A 48 -12.97 4.27 39.35
CA LEU A 48 -13.10 2.90 38.83
C LEU A 48 -14.25 2.79 37.82
N LEU A 49 -15.40 3.42 38.10
CA LEU A 49 -16.52 3.52 37.17
C LEU A 49 -16.18 4.33 35.91
N LEU A 50 -15.35 5.37 36.03
CA LEU A 50 -14.88 6.15 34.88
C LEU A 50 -13.98 5.31 33.98
N ALA A 51 -13.02 4.60 34.59
CA ALA A 51 -12.09 3.72 33.90
C ALA A 51 -12.84 2.59 33.17
N GLY A 52 -13.80 1.94 33.84
CA GLY A 52 -14.63 0.91 33.21
C GLY A 52 -15.45 1.43 32.02
N LYS A 53 -16.03 2.63 32.13
CA LYS A 53 -16.72 3.27 31.00
C LYS A 53 -15.75 3.63 29.85
N GLY A 54 -14.54 4.07 30.16
CA GLY A 54 -13.49 4.30 29.15
C GLY A 54 -13.11 3.01 28.43
N LEU A 55 -13.01 1.91 29.18
CA LEU A 55 -12.68 0.59 28.64
C LEU A 55 -13.73 0.09 27.65
N VAL A 56 -15.02 0.31 27.92
CA VAL A 56 -16.11 -0.01 26.97
C VAL A 56 -15.97 0.77 25.67
N TRP A 57 -15.68 2.08 25.74
CA TRP A 57 -15.47 2.89 24.53
C TRP A 57 -14.21 2.46 23.77
N LEU A 58 -13.14 2.10 24.47
CA LEU A 58 -11.93 1.54 23.86
C LEU A 58 -12.22 0.21 23.17
N LEU A 59 -13.04 -0.66 23.77
CA LEU A 59 -13.47 -1.91 23.13
C LEU A 59 -14.28 -1.65 21.87
N ILE A 60 -15.23 -0.71 21.90
CA ILE A 60 -16.01 -0.32 20.71
C ILE A 60 -15.05 0.17 19.61
N TYR A 61 -14.15 1.10 19.95
CA TYR A 61 -13.18 1.62 19.00
C TYR A 61 -12.26 0.53 18.44
N GLY A 62 -11.76 -0.35 19.30
CA GLY A 62 -10.92 -1.47 18.92
C GLY A 62 -11.61 -2.42 17.93
N THR A 63 -12.88 -2.75 18.15
CA THR A 63 -13.66 -3.58 17.22
C THR A 63 -13.79 -2.91 15.85
N TYR A 64 -14.12 -1.62 15.81
CA TYR A 64 -14.19 -0.89 14.53
C TYR A 64 -12.83 -0.79 13.84
N LEU A 65 -11.74 -0.64 14.61
CA LEU A 65 -10.39 -0.64 14.07
C LEU A 65 -10.01 -2.01 13.48
N LEU A 66 -10.42 -3.11 14.11
CA LEU A 66 -10.23 -4.46 13.58
C LEU A 66 -11.01 -4.69 12.29
N ILE A 67 -12.26 -4.23 12.23
CA ILE A 67 -13.07 -4.29 11.01
C ILE A 67 -12.39 -3.47 9.91
N PHE A 68 -11.92 -2.27 10.22
CA PHE A 68 -11.21 -1.43 9.26
C PHE A 68 -9.91 -2.08 8.77
N ASN A 69 -9.14 -2.71 9.65
CA ASN A 69 -7.94 -3.46 9.27
C ASN A 69 -8.26 -4.69 8.41
N ALA A 70 -9.41 -5.33 8.61
CA ALA A 70 -9.83 -6.48 7.79
C ALA A 70 -10.28 -6.05 6.39
N SER A 71 -11.00 -4.92 6.29
CA SER A 71 -11.45 -4.38 4.99
C SER A 71 -10.33 -3.69 4.23
N GLU A 72 -9.49 -2.94 4.93
CA GLU A 72 -8.44 -2.07 4.38
C GLU A 72 -7.07 -2.32 5.03
N PRO A 73 -6.51 -3.54 4.91
CA PRO A 73 -5.26 -3.91 5.56
C PRO A 73 -4.05 -3.10 5.07
N ASP A 74 -4.13 -2.55 3.85
CA ASP A 74 -3.09 -1.74 3.25
C ASP A 74 -2.79 -0.46 4.06
N TRP A 75 -3.72 0.03 4.88
CA TRP A 75 -3.47 1.18 5.79
C TRP A 75 -2.42 0.89 6.86
N PHE A 76 -2.25 -0.37 7.23
CA PHE A 76 -1.31 -0.81 8.26
C PHE A 76 -0.08 -1.51 7.67
N ALA A 77 -0.06 -1.68 6.35
CA ALA A 77 1.02 -2.29 5.61
C ALA A 77 2.02 -1.25 5.12
N LYS A 78 3.24 -1.70 4.80
CA LYS A 78 4.22 -0.89 4.08
C LYS A 78 4.08 -1.15 2.58
N PRO A 79 4.26 -0.13 1.73
CA PRO A 79 4.38 -0.35 0.29
C PRO A 79 5.48 -1.37 0.00
N VAL A 80 5.19 -2.26 -0.95
CA VAL A 80 6.19 -3.18 -1.49
C VAL A 80 6.77 -2.55 -2.74
N GLN A 81 8.10 -2.52 -2.83
CA GLN A 81 8.83 -2.03 -3.98
C GLN A 81 9.65 -3.19 -4.55
N VAL A 82 9.44 -3.49 -5.83
CA VAL A 82 10.14 -4.56 -6.54
C VAL A 82 10.67 -4.06 -7.87
N GLN A 83 11.81 -4.60 -8.28
CA GLN A 83 12.37 -4.40 -9.61
C GLN A 83 12.24 -5.70 -10.38
N GLY A 84 11.59 -5.65 -11.54
CA GLY A 84 11.28 -6.85 -12.31
C GLY A 84 11.09 -6.58 -13.79
N GLU A 85 10.86 -7.64 -14.56
CA GLU A 85 10.57 -7.57 -15.98
C GLU A 85 9.09 -7.85 -16.24
N ILE A 86 8.49 -7.08 -17.16
CA ILE A 86 7.11 -7.28 -17.57
C ILE A 86 7.04 -8.47 -18.52
N GLN A 87 6.40 -9.54 -18.08
CA GLN A 87 6.26 -10.75 -18.87
C GLN A 87 4.99 -10.77 -19.72
N GLY A 88 3.90 -10.22 -19.18
CA GLY A 88 2.59 -10.35 -19.79
C GLY A 88 1.66 -9.21 -19.42
N LYS A 89 0.67 -8.98 -20.26
CA LYS A 89 -0.37 -7.99 -20.05
C LYS A 89 -1.72 -8.61 -20.35
N SER A 90 -2.69 -8.35 -19.50
CA SER A 90 -4.04 -8.86 -19.64
C SER A 90 -5.06 -7.76 -19.41
N MET A 91 -6.15 -7.83 -20.17
CA MET A 91 -7.30 -6.94 -20.03
C MET A 91 -8.56 -7.77 -19.82
N ALA A 92 -9.21 -7.58 -18.68
CA ALA A 92 -10.46 -8.25 -18.32
C ALA A 92 -11.60 -7.24 -18.34
N SER A 93 -12.41 -7.25 -19.40
CA SER A 93 -13.50 -6.27 -19.64
C SER A 93 -14.58 -6.23 -18.54
N ASP A 94 -14.69 -7.27 -17.71
CA ASP A 94 -15.79 -7.45 -16.75
C ASP A 94 -15.37 -7.28 -15.27
N SER A 95 -14.19 -6.71 -15.03
CA SER A 95 -13.65 -6.54 -13.67
C SER A 95 -13.55 -5.07 -13.27
N ARG A 96 -13.64 -4.80 -11.95
CA ARG A 96 -13.41 -3.46 -11.37
C ARG A 96 -11.99 -2.92 -11.65
N GLN A 97 -11.03 -3.81 -11.89
CA GLN A 97 -9.64 -3.47 -12.18
C GLN A 97 -9.23 -4.18 -13.49
N PRO A 98 -9.71 -3.66 -14.64
CA PRO A 98 -9.67 -4.36 -15.92
C PRO A 98 -8.29 -4.50 -16.53
N TYR A 99 -7.28 -3.80 -16.02
CA TYR A 99 -5.92 -3.84 -16.56
C TYR A 99 -4.98 -4.48 -15.55
N SER A 100 -4.28 -5.53 -15.98
CA SER A 100 -3.29 -6.22 -15.18
C SER A 100 -2.02 -6.51 -15.95
N VAL A 101 -0.91 -6.54 -15.23
CA VAL A 101 0.42 -6.86 -15.75
C VAL A 101 1.02 -7.98 -14.91
N GLU A 102 1.70 -8.90 -15.57
CA GLU A 102 2.47 -9.93 -14.90
C GLU A 102 3.93 -9.49 -14.85
N ILE A 103 4.47 -9.39 -13.63
CA ILE A 103 5.85 -8.98 -13.38
C ILE A 103 6.59 -10.15 -12.76
N GLU A 104 7.77 -10.43 -13.29
CA GLU A 104 8.69 -11.44 -12.76
C GLU A 104 9.93 -10.75 -12.19
N TRP A 105 10.29 -11.14 -10.97
CA TRP A 105 11.47 -10.66 -10.26
C TRP A 105 12.13 -11.83 -9.51
N ASP A 106 13.28 -11.60 -8.88
CA ASP A 106 14.14 -12.67 -8.33
C ASP A 106 13.45 -13.60 -7.32
N SER A 107 12.39 -13.16 -6.65
CA SER A 107 11.65 -13.94 -5.65
C SER A 107 10.32 -14.50 -6.12
N GLY A 108 9.91 -14.25 -7.38
CA GLY A 108 8.71 -14.86 -7.94
C GLY A 108 8.06 -14.04 -9.05
N ARG A 109 6.85 -14.45 -9.39
CA ARG A 109 6.03 -13.87 -10.45
C ARG A 109 4.67 -13.53 -9.88
N GLU A 110 4.21 -12.30 -10.10
CA GLU A 110 2.95 -11.82 -9.55
C GLU A 110 2.19 -10.97 -10.56
N THR A 111 0.86 -11.01 -10.46
CA THR A 111 -0.03 -10.23 -11.32
C THR A 111 -0.47 -8.99 -10.56
N LEU A 112 -0.13 -7.81 -11.08
CA LEU A 112 -0.44 -6.52 -10.48
C LEU A 112 -1.50 -5.78 -11.29
N HIS A 113 -2.37 -5.06 -10.61
CA HIS A 113 -3.42 -4.24 -11.21
C HIS A 113 -2.92 -2.83 -11.50
N LEU A 114 -3.20 -2.33 -12.70
CA LEU A 114 -2.72 -1.05 -13.20
C LEU A 114 -3.87 -0.11 -13.54
N ASP A 115 -3.56 1.17 -13.52
CA ASP A 115 -4.39 2.18 -14.15
C ASP A 115 -4.27 2.11 -15.69
N PRO A 116 -5.32 2.48 -16.44
CA PRO A 116 -5.34 2.41 -17.90
C PRO A 116 -4.22 3.19 -18.58
N TYR A 117 -3.78 4.30 -17.98
CA TYR A 117 -2.72 5.14 -18.52
C TYR A 117 -1.37 4.41 -18.46
N THR A 118 -0.98 3.96 -17.26
CA THR A 118 0.26 3.20 -17.04
C THR A 118 0.26 1.89 -17.84
N TYR A 119 -0.89 1.22 -17.95
CA TYR A 119 -1.02 0.02 -18.78
C TYR A 119 -0.68 0.28 -20.25
N ARG A 120 -0.98 1.46 -20.80
CA ARG A 120 -0.67 1.80 -22.20
C ARG A 120 0.80 2.15 -22.42
N GLU A 121 1.46 2.75 -21.44
CA GLU A 121 2.86 3.19 -21.55
C GLU A 121 3.86 2.03 -21.42
N LEU A 122 3.50 1.01 -20.66
CA LEU A 122 4.39 -0.14 -20.45
C LEU A 122 4.51 -0.99 -21.72
N GLU A 123 5.56 -1.79 -21.84
CA GLU A 123 5.66 -2.84 -22.86
C GLU A 123 6.21 -4.13 -22.23
N THR A 124 5.87 -5.28 -22.82
CA THR A 124 6.46 -6.56 -22.44
C THR A 124 7.96 -6.57 -22.73
N GLY A 125 8.76 -7.14 -21.84
CA GLY A 125 10.23 -7.16 -21.91
C GLY A 125 10.91 -5.91 -21.32
N GLN A 126 10.15 -4.92 -20.84
CA GLN A 126 10.73 -3.78 -20.14
C GLN A 126 11.03 -4.13 -18.68
N ARG A 127 12.18 -3.66 -18.20
CA ARG A 127 12.50 -3.66 -16.76
C ARG A 127 11.89 -2.44 -16.10
N VAL A 128 11.20 -2.68 -15.00
CA VAL A 128 10.46 -1.66 -14.27
C VAL A 128 10.77 -1.75 -12.77
N ASN A 129 10.75 -0.60 -12.11
CA ASN A 129 10.70 -0.49 -10.67
C ASN A 129 9.26 -0.13 -10.28
N VAL A 130 8.59 -1.04 -9.57
CA VAL A 130 7.17 -0.95 -9.27
C VAL A 130 6.96 -0.88 -7.77
N THR A 131 6.17 0.10 -7.35
CA THR A 131 5.66 0.21 -5.98
C THR A 131 4.17 -0.12 -5.98
N PHE A 132 3.75 -1.08 -5.16
CA PHE A 132 2.36 -1.56 -5.14
C PHE A 132 1.83 -1.78 -3.71
N LEU A 133 0.50 -1.86 -3.62
CA LEU A 133 -0.24 -2.21 -2.40
C LEU A 133 -0.12 -3.72 -2.13
N PRO A 134 0.43 -4.16 -0.98
CA PRO A 134 0.71 -5.56 -0.72
C PRO A 134 -0.53 -6.47 -0.71
N TYR A 135 -1.71 -5.96 -0.30
CA TYR A 135 -2.91 -6.79 -0.23
C TYR A 135 -3.79 -6.64 -1.46
N ARG A 136 -3.97 -5.42 -1.97
CA ARG A 136 -4.76 -5.16 -3.19
C ARG A 136 -4.00 -5.44 -4.49
N LEU A 137 -2.69 -5.67 -4.44
CA LEU A 137 -1.80 -5.86 -5.59
C LEU A 137 -1.91 -4.75 -6.64
N GLN A 138 -2.27 -3.55 -6.20
CA GLN A 138 -2.50 -2.41 -7.08
C GLN A 138 -1.25 -1.54 -7.14
N VAL A 139 -0.82 -1.21 -8.36
CA VAL A 139 0.36 -0.39 -8.61
C VAL A 139 0.07 1.07 -8.29
N ILE A 140 0.99 1.68 -7.55
CA ILE A 140 0.92 3.09 -7.11
C ILE A 140 1.89 3.94 -7.92
N SER A 141 3.09 3.41 -8.19
CA SER A 141 4.09 4.05 -9.02
C SER A 141 4.84 2.99 -9.82
N CYS A 142 5.12 3.31 -11.08
CA CYS A 142 5.86 2.46 -11.99
C CYS A 142 6.88 3.32 -12.73
N GLU A 143 8.16 3.03 -12.52
CA GLU A 143 9.26 3.69 -13.20
C GLU A 143 9.90 2.73 -14.19
N ILE A 144 9.94 3.10 -15.46
CA ILE A 144 10.62 2.33 -16.51
C ILE A 144 12.12 2.54 -16.35
N LEU A 145 12.85 1.45 -16.13
CA LEU A 145 14.29 1.52 -15.99
C LEU A 145 14.94 1.52 -17.39
N PRO A 146 15.99 2.33 -17.60
CA PRO A 146 16.70 2.30 -18.86
C PRO A 146 17.27 0.90 -19.12
N PRO A 147 17.34 0.46 -20.39
CA PRO A 147 17.89 -0.84 -20.73
C PRO A 147 19.32 -0.94 -20.20
N ASP A 148 19.57 -2.06 -19.53
CA ASP A 148 20.83 -2.39 -18.86
C ASP A 148 21.99 -2.21 -19.84
N LYS A 149 22.82 -1.18 -19.63
CA LYS A 149 23.97 -0.88 -20.51
C LYS A 149 25.01 -2.01 -20.49
N ASP A 150 24.97 -2.87 -19.48
CA ASP A 150 25.96 -3.92 -19.24
C ASP A 150 25.75 -5.17 -20.12
N LYS A 151 24.57 -5.36 -20.73
CA LYS A 151 24.36 -6.42 -21.72
C LYS A 151 24.88 -6.06 -23.12
N LYS A 152 25.01 -4.77 -23.45
CA LYS A 152 25.59 -4.34 -24.73
C LYS A 152 27.10 -4.50 -24.77
N GLU A 153 27.78 -4.36 -23.63
CA GLU A 153 29.24 -4.46 -23.62
C GLU A 153 29.72 -5.91 -23.71
N LYS A 154 29.01 -6.87 -23.12
CA LYS A 154 29.33 -8.30 -23.26
C LYS A 154 29.10 -8.84 -24.67
N SER A 155 28.00 -8.47 -25.34
CA SER A 155 27.76 -8.93 -26.72
C SER A 155 28.72 -8.30 -27.73
N VAL A 156 29.12 -7.04 -27.55
CA VAL A 156 30.13 -6.39 -28.42
C VAL A 156 31.53 -6.94 -28.17
N THR A 157 31.87 -7.30 -26.92
CA THR A 157 33.18 -7.87 -26.59
C THR A 157 33.32 -9.32 -27.07
N GLU A 158 32.27 -10.13 -26.99
CA GLU A 158 32.29 -11.51 -27.52
C GLU A 158 32.31 -11.54 -29.07
N LEU A 159 31.55 -10.67 -29.75
CA LEU A 159 31.58 -10.58 -31.22
C LEU A 159 32.93 -10.07 -31.78
N ASN A 160 33.65 -9.23 -31.04
CA ASN A 160 34.98 -8.77 -31.45
C ASN A 160 36.09 -9.78 -31.17
N GLN A 161 35.89 -10.72 -30.25
CA GLN A 161 36.86 -11.80 -30.01
C GLN A 161 36.78 -12.91 -31.07
N GLU A 162 35.62 -13.13 -31.70
CA GLU A 162 35.45 -14.17 -32.72
C GLU A 162 35.95 -13.75 -34.12
N ASN A 163 36.01 -12.44 -34.41
CA ASN A 163 36.49 -11.91 -35.71
C ASN A 163 37.99 -11.50 -35.72
N GLY A 164 38.70 -11.67 -34.60
CA GLY A 164 40.09 -11.21 -34.43
C GLY A 164 41.16 -12.31 -34.52
N GLY A 165 40.82 -13.52 -34.95
CA GLY A 165 41.74 -14.66 -34.95
C GLY A 165 41.84 -15.37 -36.29
N GLY A 166 42.87 -15.05 -37.08
CA GLY A 166 43.44 -15.98 -38.05
C GLY A 166 43.62 -15.43 -39.47
N LEU A 167 44.67 -14.63 -39.65
CA LEU A 167 45.49 -14.62 -40.86
C LEU A 167 46.46 -15.82 -40.82
#